data_AF-A0AAJ6FXL1-F1
#
_entry.id   AF-A0AAJ6FXL1-F1
#
_cell.length_a   1.000
_cell.length_b   1.000
_cell.length_c   1.000
_cell.angle_alpha   90.00
_cell.angle_beta   90.00
_cell.angle_gamma   90.00
#
_symmetry.space_group_name_H-M   'P 1'
#
loop_
_entity.id
_entity.type
_entity.pdbx_description
1 polymer ?
#
loop_
_entity_poly.entity_id
_entity_poly.type
_entity_poly.pdbx_seq_one_letter_code
_entity_poly.pdbx_strand_id
1 'polypeptide(L)'
;MDKVVIFIEPKIITNTSSYWAMFYASIFKALAYQNNIEFKLGARSPQAFRGALNTPSNLLGRIRNSIQNHAFEYLMMDLLRSRYGYETRVELVNKLLNSCGITDFEYTYLNVHKMGKDSILYNIAMENPYDVKVVVPKFNVATGVREGFQFFTHPINIALTNYPNSDLLLIVSDGKNHTYGFLGEIEGRRGVNLFRESYWAGEKGKYATFAIGISDKNNLRINNEQIQISNNITIFNDIGVRLENGKYPTLRLFYVQIDIV
;
A
#
# COMPACT_ATOMS: atom_id res chain seq x y z
N MET A 1 4.20 31.60 -2.68
CA MET A 1 4.19 30.43 -3.58
C MET A 1 3.29 29.40 -2.95
N ASP A 2 2.11 29.24 -3.52
CA ASP A 2 1.02 28.46 -2.95
C ASP A 2 1.34 26.97 -2.95
N LYS A 3 1.11 26.31 -1.81
CA LYS A 3 1.30 24.87 -1.60
C LYS A 3 0.29 24.12 -2.48
N VAL A 4 0.73 23.52 -3.57
CA VAL A 4 -0.11 22.62 -4.37
C VAL A 4 0.03 21.19 -3.82
N VAL A 5 -0.53 20.97 -2.63
CA VAL A 5 -1.00 19.62 -2.26
C VAL A 5 -2.47 19.61 -2.64
N ILE A 6 -2.79 18.88 -3.71
CA ILE A 6 -4.19 18.68 -4.11
C ILE A 6 -4.81 17.71 -3.10
N PHE A 7 -5.43 18.27 -2.08
CA PHE A 7 -6.30 17.52 -1.17
C PHE A 7 -7.60 17.19 -1.89
N ILE A 8 -7.95 15.91 -1.95
CA ILE A 8 -9.20 15.45 -2.56
C ILE A 8 -10.20 15.26 -1.42
N GLU A 9 -11.26 16.08 -1.39
CA GLU A 9 -12.46 15.75 -0.63
C GLU A 9 -13.09 14.48 -1.24
N PRO A 10 -13.34 13.42 -0.46
CA PRO A 10 -14.06 12.27 -0.98
C PRO A 10 -15.43 12.75 -1.50
N LYS A 11 -15.84 12.47 -2.76
CA LYS A 11 -17.15 12.87 -3.38
C LYS A 11 -18.13 11.71 -3.69
N ILE A 12 -19.46 11.90 -3.48
CA ILE A 12 -20.61 11.02 -3.87
C ILE A 12 -20.25 9.56 -3.83
N ILE A 13 -19.86 8.80 -4.86
CA ILE A 13 -20.35 8.69 -6.24
C ILE A 13 -21.16 7.38 -6.24
N THR A 14 -22.40 7.41 -6.72
CA THR A 14 -23.36 6.29 -6.67
C THR A 14 -23.26 5.32 -7.86
N ASN A 15 -22.19 5.36 -8.65
CA ASN A 15 -22.11 4.69 -9.96
C ASN A 15 -21.01 3.60 -10.02
N THR A 16 -21.42 2.35 -10.18
CA THR A 16 -20.58 1.15 -10.37
C THR A 16 -19.57 1.26 -11.52
N SER A 17 -19.82 2.07 -12.54
CA SER A 17 -18.86 2.34 -13.61
C SER A 17 -17.57 2.97 -13.09
N SER A 18 -17.64 3.83 -12.06
CA SER A 18 -16.46 4.45 -11.46
C SER A 18 -15.62 3.46 -10.66
N TYR A 19 -16.23 2.44 -10.07
CA TYR A 19 -15.53 1.35 -9.39
C TYR A 19 -14.68 0.57 -10.38
N TRP A 20 -15.28 0.05 -11.45
CA TRP A 20 -14.55 -0.72 -12.47
C TRP A 20 -13.52 0.12 -13.24
N ALA A 21 -13.82 1.40 -13.50
CA ALA A 21 -12.86 2.32 -14.11
C ALA A 21 -11.56 2.43 -13.30
N MET A 22 -11.63 2.33 -11.97
CA MET A 22 -10.45 2.35 -11.10
C MET A 22 -9.55 1.12 -11.32
N PHE A 23 -10.12 -0.07 -11.51
CA PHE A 23 -9.36 -1.29 -11.84
C PHE A 23 -8.67 -1.17 -13.19
N TYR A 24 -9.37 -0.71 -14.22
CA TYR A 24 -8.75 -0.51 -15.53
C TYR A 24 -7.67 0.57 -15.48
N ALA A 25 -7.92 1.67 -14.76
CA ALA A 25 -6.94 2.74 -14.58
C ALA A 25 -5.69 2.23 -13.86
N SER A 26 -5.80 1.35 -12.87
CA SER A 26 -4.63 0.82 -12.16
C SER A 26 -3.74 -0.04 -13.05
N ILE A 27 -4.33 -0.80 -13.98
CA ILE A 27 -3.59 -1.57 -15.00
C ILE A 27 -2.82 -0.61 -15.92
N PHE A 28 -3.46 0.45 -16.40
CA PHE A 28 -2.79 1.44 -17.25
C PHE A 28 -1.70 2.21 -16.50
N LYS A 29 -1.92 2.56 -15.22
CA LYS A 29 -0.90 3.16 -14.36
C LYS A 29 0.31 2.24 -14.20
N ALA A 30 0.10 0.94 -13.98
CA ALA A 30 1.19 -0.03 -13.95
C ALA A 30 1.98 -0.03 -15.27
N LEU A 31 1.29 -0.16 -16.40
CA LEU A 31 1.94 -0.17 -17.72
C LEU A 31 2.67 1.14 -18.07
N ALA A 32 2.18 2.27 -17.56
CA ALA A 32 2.74 3.59 -17.85
C ALA A 32 3.90 3.95 -16.91
N TYR A 33 3.77 3.69 -15.62
CA TYR A 33 4.67 4.22 -14.59
C TYR A 33 5.67 3.22 -14.04
N GLN A 34 5.48 1.93 -14.27
CA GLN A 34 6.34 0.91 -13.71
C GLN A 34 7.58 0.65 -14.58
N ASN A 35 8.76 0.70 -13.96
CA ASN A 35 10.05 0.65 -14.64
C ASN A 35 10.53 -0.78 -14.97
N ASN A 36 9.97 -1.82 -14.36
CA ASN A 36 10.40 -3.21 -14.53
C ASN A 36 9.41 -4.07 -15.35
N ILE A 37 8.44 -3.45 -16.04
CA ILE A 37 7.57 -4.17 -16.99
C ILE A 37 8.28 -4.32 -18.34
N GLU A 38 8.29 -5.55 -18.87
CA GLU A 38 8.96 -5.92 -20.12
C GLU A 38 8.43 -5.14 -21.34
N PHE A 39 7.12 -4.90 -21.40
CA PHE A 39 6.45 -4.16 -22.48
C PHE A 39 5.68 -2.97 -21.91
N LYS A 40 6.37 -1.86 -21.67
CA LYS A 40 5.77 -0.64 -21.12
C LYS A 40 4.93 0.09 -22.16
N LEU A 41 3.89 0.77 -21.67
CA LEU A 41 3.13 1.72 -22.46
C LEU A 41 3.89 3.07 -22.60
N GLY A 42 4.51 3.53 -21.50
CA GLY A 42 5.09 4.87 -21.42
C GLY A 42 4.03 5.96 -21.61
N ALA A 43 4.38 7.07 -22.29
CA ALA A 43 3.46 8.17 -22.61
C ALA A 43 2.47 7.85 -23.76
N ARG A 44 2.42 6.60 -24.24
CA ARG A 44 1.57 6.20 -25.38
C ARG A 44 0.16 5.87 -24.91
N SER A 45 -0.83 5.98 -25.79
CA SER A 45 -2.20 5.52 -25.47
C SER A 45 -2.30 4.00 -25.60
N PRO A 46 -3.26 3.33 -24.93
CA PRO A 46 -3.50 1.89 -25.09
C PRO A 46 -3.70 1.43 -26.54
N GLN A 47 -4.12 2.35 -27.42
CA GLN A 47 -4.21 2.12 -28.87
C GLN A 47 -2.87 1.72 -29.49
N ALA A 48 -1.73 2.12 -28.91
CA ALA A 48 -0.40 1.73 -29.36
C ALA A 48 -0.11 0.22 -29.23
N PHE A 49 -0.91 -0.51 -28.46
CA PHE A 49 -0.85 -1.97 -28.39
C PHE A 49 -1.73 -2.67 -29.45
N ARG A 50 -2.61 -1.96 -30.17
CA ARG A 50 -3.41 -2.57 -31.24
C ARG A 50 -2.54 -2.85 -32.47
N GLY A 51 -2.37 -4.13 -32.80
CA GLY A 51 -1.80 -4.57 -34.08
C GLY A 51 -0.32 -4.26 -34.29
N ALA A 52 0.40 -3.82 -33.25
CA ALA A 52 1.84 -3.61 -33.34
C ALA A 52 2.56 -4.96 -33.34
N LEU A 53 3.12 -5.34 -34.50
CA LEU A 53 3.98 -6.52 -34.70
C LEU A 53 5.18 -6.58 -33.73
N ASN A 54 5.50 -5.46 -33.09
CA ASN A 54 6.61 -5.31 -32.15
C ASN A 54 6.27 -5.83 -30.74
N THR A 55 5.04 -6.26 -30.51
CA THR A 55 4.61 -6.90 -29.27
C THR A 55 4.28 -8.36 -29.53
N PRO A 56 4.71 -9.29 -28.66
CA PRO A 56 4.48 -10.72 -28.89
C PRO A 56 2.98 -11.04 -28.82
N SER A 57 2.55 -12.04 -29.59
CA SER A 57 1.15 -12.51 -29.61
C SER A 57 0.62 -12.92 -28.23
N ASN A 58 1.51 -13.31 -27.31
CA ASN A 58 1.21 -13.65 -25.92
C ASN A 58 1.57 -12.55 -24.90
N LEU A 59 1.62 -11.28 -25.33
CA LEU A 59 1.95 -10.11 -24.51
C LEU A 59 1.29 -10.15 -23.12
N LEU A 60 -0.04 -10.29 -23.07
CA LEU A 60 -0.79 -10.31 -21.80
C LEU A 60 -0.33 -11.45 -20.89
N GLY A 61 0.00 -12.61 -21.44
CA GLY A 61 0.54 -13.73 -20.69
C GLY A 61 1.91 -13.42 -20.09
N ARG A 62 2.78 -12.71 -20.82
CA ARG A 62 4.13 -12.33 -20.36
C ARG A 62 4.11 -11.29 -19.26
N ILE A 63 3.22 -10.30 -19.35
CA ILE A 63 3.14 -9.20 -18.38
C ILE A 63 2.17 -9.46 -17.23
N ARG A 64 1.36 -10.54 -17.29
CA ARG A 64 0.32 -10.87 -16.31
C ARG A 64 0.83 -10.77 -14.88
N ASN A 65 1.97 -11.38 -14.59
CA ASN A 65 2.50 -11.46 -13.23
C ASN A 65 2.91 -10.08 -12.70
N SER A 66 3.58 -9.27 -13.51
CA SER A 66 4.00 -7.91 -13.13
C SER A 66 2.79 -6.99 -12.97
N ILE A 67 1.79 -7.10 -13.86
CA ILE A 67 0.53 -6.35 -13.73
C ILE A 67 -0.21 -6.75 -12.46
N GLN A 68 -0.32 -8.05 -12.15
CA GLN A 68 -1.06 -8.51 -10.97
C GLN A 68 -0.56 -7.92 -9.65
N ASN A 69 0.74 -7.67 -9.50
CA ASN A 69 1.29 -7.02 -8.32
C ASN A 69 1.21 -5.48 -8.44
N HIS A 70 1.82 -4.91 -9.48
CA HIS A 70 1.92 -3.46 -9.55
C HIS A 70 0.59 -2.76 -9.80
N ALA A 71 -0.31 -3.33 -10.62
CA ALA A 71 -1.66 -2.78 -10.78
C ALA A 71 -2.47 -2.89 -9.48
N PHE A 72 -2.15 -3.86 -8.61
CA PHE A 72 -2.77 -3.94 -7.29
C PHE A 72 -2.23 -2.85 -6.35
N GLU A 73 -0.93 -2.54 -6.39
CA GLU A 73 -0.35 -1.38 -5.69
C GLU A 73 -1.04 -0.06 -6.10
N TYR A 74 -1.19 0.20 -7.41
CA TYR A 74 -1.90 1.38 -7.90
C TYR A 74 -3.39 1.35 -7.58
N LEU A 75 -4.02 0.17 -7.61
CA LEU A 75 -5.41 0.00 -7.22
C LEU A 75 -5.62 0.37 -5.75
N MET A 76 -4.77 -0.11 -4.84
CA MET A 76 -4.86 0.22 -3.42
C MET A 76 -4.64 1.71 -3.17
N MET A 77 -3.69 2.32 -3.87
CA MET A 77 -3.47 3.76 -3.83
C MET A 77 -4.74 4.56 -4.19
N ASP A 78 -5.43 4.17 -5.27
CA ASP A 78 -6.65 4.84 -5.70
C ASP A 78 -7.86 4.48 -4.83
N LEU A 79 -8.01 3.21 -4.45
CA LEU A 79 -9.09 2.71 -3.61
C LEU A 79 -9.11 3.42 -2.26
N LEU A 80 -7.95 3.52 -1.61
CA LEU A 80 -7.82 4.19 -0.31
C LEU A 80 -8.12 5.69 -0.42
N ARG A 81 -7.85 6.35 -1.56
CA ARG A 81 -8.25 7.74 -1.79
C ARG A 81 -9.72 7.89 -2.17
N SER A 82 -10.29 6.86 -2.76
CA SER A 82 -11.67 6.85 -3.23
C SER A 82 -12.66 6.74 -2.06
N ARG A 83 -13.94 6.85 -2.41
CA ARG A 83 -15.02 6.55 -1.47
C ARG A 83 -15.31 5.07 -1.30
N TYR A 84 -15.00 4.25 -2.30
CA TYR A 84 -15.17 2.80 -2.20
C TYR A 84 -14.27 2.20 -1.12
N GLY A 85 -13.10 2.80 -0.87
CA GLY A 85 -12.22 2.42 0.23
C GLY A 85 -12.47 3.19 1.53
N TYR A 86 -13.57 3.95 1.68
CA TYR A 86 -13.78 4.81 2.86
C TYR A 86 -13.75 4.02 4.16
N GLU A 87 -14.57 2.97 4.29
CA GLU A 87 -14.67 2.17 5.51
C GLU A 87 -13.34 1.49 5.82
N THR A 88 -12.75 0.83 4.83
CA THR A 88 -11.43 0.19 4.94
C THR A 88 -10.35 1.19 5.36
N ARG A 89 -10.35 2.39 4.78
CA ARG A 89 -9.40 3.45 5.12
C ARG A 89 -9.61 3.93 6.55
N VAL A 90 -10.84 4.25 6.94
CA VAL A 90 -11.14 4.73 8.31
C VAL A 90 -10.66 3.70 9.31
N GLU A 91 -10.97 2.43 9.09
CA GLU A 91 -10.56 1.37 9.99
C GLU A 91 -9.02 1.20 10.03
N LEU A 92 -8.36 1.21 8.87
CA LEU A 92 -6.90 1.16 8.77
C LEU A 92 -6.24 2.33 9.53
N VAL A 93 -6.66 3.55 9.25
CA VAL A 93 -6.08 4.76 9.85
C VAL A 93 -6.31 4.77 11.36
N ASN A 94 -7.52 4.46 11.82
CA ASN A 94 -7.81 4.42 13.26
C ASN A 94 -6.97 3.36 13.98
N LYS A 95 -6.82 2.16 13.40
CA LYS A 95 -5.97 1.12 13.99
C LYS A 95 -4.50 1.54 14.01
N LEU A 96 -3.98 2.14 12.94
CA LEU A 96 -2.61 2.64 12.86
C LEU A 96 -2.32 3.75 13.87
N LEU A 97 -3.23 4.71 14.03
CA LEU A 97 -3.09 5.79 15.00
C LEU A 97 -3.10 5.22 16.43
N ASN A 98 -4.11 4.42 16.75
CA ASN A 98 -4.27 3.81 18.06
C ASN A 98 -3.09 2.90 18.42
N SER A 99 -2.57 2.11 17.47
CA SER A 99 -1.41 1.24 17.70
C SER A 99 -0.14 2.00 18.07
N CYS A 100 -0.05 3.26 17.65
CA CYS A 100 1.08 4.13 17.92
C CYS A 100 0.83 5.07 19.11
N GLY A 101 -0.26 4.88 19.85
CA GLY A 101 -0.63 5.73 20.99
C GLY A 101 -1.16 7.11 20.60
N ILE A 102 -1.58 7.30 19.34
CA ILE A 102 -2.16 8.56 18.86
C ILE A 102 -3.69 8.44 18.99
N THR A 103 -4.26 8.99 20.06
CA THR A 103 -5.69 8.85 20.37
C THR A 103 -6.50 10.14 20.18
N ASP A 104 -5.83 11.30 20.17
CA ASP A 104 -6.45 12.61 19.97
C ASP A 104 -6.10 13.15 18.58
N PHE A 105 -6.53 12.40 17.54
CA PHE A 105 -6.28 12.75 16.15
C PHE A 105 -7.48 12.40 15.29
N GLU A 106 -8.18 13.43 14.84
CA GLU A 106 -9.21 13.32 13.82
C GLU A 106 -8.58 13.65 12.47
N TYR A 107 -8.38 12.63 11.63
CA TYR A 107 -7.76 12.86 10.34
C TYR A 107 -8.75 13.55 9.39
N THR A 108 -8.34 14.70 8.86
CA THR A 108 -9.12 15.52 7.91
C THR A 108 -8.66 15.28 6.48
N TYR A 109 -7.35 15.08 6.31
CA TYR A 109 -6.70 14.98 5.01
C TYR A 109 -5.94 13.67 4.87
N LEU A 110 -5.91 13.13 3.64
CA LEU A 110 -5.26 11.88 3.29
C LEU A 110 -4.47 12.04 2.00
N ASN A 111 -3.30 11.41 1.93
CA ASN A 111 -2.62 11.12 0.67
C ASN A 111 -1.99 9.73 0.70
N VAL A 112 -1.78 9.11 -0.47
CA VAL A 112 -1.16 7.79 -0.59
C VAL A 112 -0.12 7.83 -1.70
N HIS A 113 1.17 7.81 -1.36
CA HIS A 113 2.23 7.83 -2.36
C HIS A 113 2.61 6.41 -2.75
N LYS A 114 2.81 6.21 -4.06
CA LYS A 114 3.53 5.03 -4.53
C LYS A 114 5.00 5.21 -4.17
N MET A 115 5.52 4.24 -3.44
CA MET A 115 6.91 4.14 -3.06
C MET A 115 7.62 3.16 -4.00
N GLY A 116 8.96 3.14 -3.94
CA GLY A 116 9.79 2.27 -4.77
C GLY A 116 10.41 2.99 -5.96
N LYS A 117 11.73 2.82 -6.14
CA LYS A 117 12.52 3.40 -7.25
C LYS A 117 12.11 2.86 -8.63
N ASP A 118 11.37 1.77 -8.62
CA ASP A 118 10.81 1.12 -9.79
C ASP A 118 9.52 1.79 -10.30
N SER A 119 9.02 2.85 -9.65
CA SER A 119 7.95 3.70 -10.17
C SER A 119 8.46 5.08 -10.59
N ILE A 120 8.01 5.59 -11.73
CA ILE A 120 8.28 6.99 -12.15
C ILE A 120 7.69 8.00 -11.15
N LEU A 121 6.63 7.63 -10.41
CA LEU A 121 6.01 8.49 -9.39
C LEU A 121 6.98 8.81 -8.24
N TYR A 122 7.99 7.96 -8.00
CA TYR A 122 9.08 8.24 -7.07
C TYR A 122 9.74 9.58 -7.40
N ASN A 123 10.06 9.81 -8.67
CA ASN A 123 10.76 11.02 -9.11
C ASN A 123 9.88 12.28 -8.97
N ILE A 124 8.58 12.18 -9.24
CA ILE A 124 7.65 13.31 -9.12
C ILE A 124 7.55 13.77 -7.66
N ALA A 125 7.53 12.83 -6.71
CA ALA A 125 7.47 13.15 -5.29
C ALA A 125 8.79 13.75 -4.75
N MET A 126 9.91 13.59 -5.46
CA MET A 126 11.18 14.25 -5.12
C MET A 126 11.18 15.76 -5.39
N GLU A 127 10.34 16.23 -6.32
CA GLU A 127 10.35 17.63 -6.78
C GLU A 127 9.57 18.60 -5.87
N ASN A 128 8.72 18.08 -4.97
CA ASN A 128 7.85 18.89 -4.10
C ASN A 128 7.92 18.44 -2.62
N PRO A 129 9.02 18.71 -1.91
CA PRO A 129 9.21 18.20 -0.56
C PRO A 129 8.34 18.93 0.47
N TYR A 130 7.76 18.17 1.39
CA TYR A 130 7.16 18.65 2.63
C TYR A 130 7.49 17.67 3.76
N ASP A 131 7.46 18.17 4.99
CA ASP A 131 7.78 17.35 6.17
C ASP A 131 6.64 16.40 6.50
N VAL A 132 7.01 15.15 6.75
CA VAL A 132 6.12 14.09 7.22
C VAL A 132 6.75 13.40 8.43
N LYS A 133 5.95 13.19 9.48
CA LYS A 133 6.35 12.38 10.63
C LYS A 133 6.08 10.91 10.31
N VAL A 134 7.10 10.23 9.78
CA VAL A 134 7.02 8.81 9.43
C VAL A 134 7.08 7.96 10.69
N VAL A 135 6.13 7.05 10.80
CA VAL A 135 6.04 6.03 11.84
C VAL A 135 6.69 4.76 11.34
N VAL A 136 7.58 4.16 12.13
CA VAL A 136 8.19 2.86 11.83
C VAL A 136 8.25 1.98 13.08
N PRO A 137 8.32 0.64 12.92
CA PRO A 137 8.59 -0.27 14.02
C PRO A 137 9.86 0.12 14.79
N LYS A 138 9.79 0.11 16.12
CA LYS A 138 10.96 0.35 16.98
C LYS A 138 11.74 -0.95 17.15
N PHE A 139 12.99 -0.96 16.68
CA PHE A 139 13.90 -2.09 16.87
C PHE A 139 14.69 -1.96 18.17
N ASN A 140 14.58 -2.94 19.06
CA ASN A 140 15.37 -3.03 20.27
C ASN A 140 16.63 -3.85 19.99
N VAL A 141 17.78 -3.18 19.91
CA VAL A 141 19.08 -3.80 19.60
C VAL A 141 19.49 -4.84 20.63
N ALA A 142 19.15 -4.64 21.90
CA ALA A 142 19.57 -5.54 23.00
C ALA A 142 18.82 -6.87 22.97
N THR A 143 17.56 -6.87 22.55
CA THR A 143 16.73 -8.08 22.50
C THR A 143 16.62 -8.66 21.09
N GLY A 144 17.00 -7.89 20.05
CA GLY A 144 16.73 -8.25 18.65
C GLY A 144 15.25 -8.21 18.30
N VAL A 145 14.40 -7.68 19.19
CA VAL A 145 12.95 -7.70 19.07
C VAL A 145 12.42 -6.32 18.68
N ARG A 146 11.35 -6.29 17.91
CA ARG A 146 10.64 -5.04 17.59
C ARG A 146 9.47 -4.85 18.54
N GLU A 147 9.44 -3.74 19.25
CA GLU A 147 8.40 -3.46 20.26
C GLU A 147 7.96 -2.00 20.20
N GLY A 148 6.69 -1.80 19.86
CA GLY A 148 6.11 -0.48 19.66
C GLY A 148 6.62 0.21 18.40
N PHE A 149 6.41 1.51 18.36
CA PHE A 149 6.71 2.37 17.22
C PHE A 149 7.64 3.50 17.62
N GLN A 150 8.35 4.04 16.64
CA GLN A 150 9.16 5.24 16.75
C GLN A 150 8.85 6.18 15.59
N PHE A 151 9.16 7.45 15.77
CA PHE A 151 8.78 8.52 14.86
C PHE A 151 10.01 9.25 14.34
N PHE A 152 10.05 9.48 13.04
CA PHE A 152 11.08 10.28 12.39
C PHE A 152 10.41 11.37 11.56
N THR A 153 10.86 12.61 11.71
CA THR A 153 10.39 13.69 10.86
C THR A 153 11.39 13.90 9.73
N HIS A 154 10.93 13.71 8.51
CA HIS A 154 11.74 13.87 7.31
C HIS A 154 10.95 14.64 6.26
N PRO A 155 11.62 15.45 5.44
CA PRO A 155 11.13 15.78 4.11
C PRO A 155 10.75 14.50 3.35
N ILE A 156 9.62 14.50 2.63
CA ILE A 156 9.09 13.30 1.94
C ILE A 156 10.11 12.66 0.96
N ASN A 157 10.93 13.46 0.30
CA ASN A 157 12.02 12.98 -0.58
C ASN A 157 13.09 12.17 0.18
N ILE A 158 13.36 12.55 1.44
CA ILE A 158 14.26 11.78 2.32
C ILE A 158 13.57 10.49 2.77
N ALA A 159 12.28 10.53 3.12
CA ALA A 159 11.51 9.32 3.45
C ALA A 159 11.49 8.32 2.27
N LEU A 160 11.26 8.80 1.05
CA LEU A 160 11.33 8.00 -0.19
C LEU A 160 12.68 7.30 -0.35
N THR A 161 13.77 8.01 -0.04
CA THR A 161 15.13 7.47 -0.14
C THR A 161 15.46 6.46 0.96
N ASN A 162 14.99 6.72 2.19
CA ASN A 162 15.28 5.89 3.37
C ASN A 162 14.47 4.60 3.41
N TYR A 163 13.30 4.56 2.77
CA TYR A 163 12.39 3.41 2.79
C TYR A 163 12.10 2.90 1.36
N PRO A 164 13.13 2.54 0.57
CA PRO A 164 12.98 2.27 -0.85
C PRO A 164 12.24 0.96 -1.16
N ASN A 165 12.07 0.10 -0.15
CA ASN A 165 11.47 -1.22 -0.28
C ASN A 165 9.99 -1.27 0.11
N SER A 166 9.44 -0.16 0.61
CA SER A 166 8.00 -0.05 0.84
C SER A 166 7.27 0.19 -0.47
N ASP A 167 6.04 -0.29 -0.56
CA ASP A 167 5.22 -0.14 -1.76
C ASP A 167 4.37 1.13 -1.71
N LEU A 168 3.85 1.50 -0.54
CA LEU A 168 3.04 2.70 -0.33
C LEU A 168 3.48 3.51 0.90
N LEU A 169 3.23 4.82 0.86
CA LEU A 169 3.30 5.72 2.01
C LEU A 169 1.94 6.38 2.19
N LEU A 170 1.22 5.99 3.22
CA LEU A 170 -0.07 6.54 3.62
C LEU A 170 0.16 7.74 4.55
N ILE A 171 -0.28 8.91 4.14
CA ILE A 171 -0.10 10.16 4.87
C ILE A 171 -1.48 10.64 5.34
N VAL A 172 -1.59 10.94 6.62
CA VAL A 172 -2.79 11.50 7.23
C VAL A 172 -2.47 12.79 7.95
N SER A 173 -3.35 13.78 7.86
CA SER A 173 -3.22 15.04 8.58
C SER A 173 -4.55 15.48 9.17
N ASP A 174 -4.51 16.09 10.35
CA ASP A 174 -5.67 16.71 11.00
C ASP A 174 -5.96 18.12 10.50
N GLY A 175 -5.07 18.70 9.68
CA GLY A 175 -5.16 20.09 9.22
C GLY A 175 -4.68 21.13 10.24
N LYS A 176 -4.24 20.70 11.43
CA LYS A 176 -3.80 21.53 12.56
C LYS A 176 -2.30 21.33 12.85
N ASN A 177 -1.51 21.10 11.79
CA ASN A 177 -0.06 20.86 11.80
C ASN A 177 0.39 19.49 12.31
N HIS A 178 -0.51 18.52 12.49
CA HIS A 178 -0.10 17.14 12.70
C HIS A 178 -0.24 16.36 11.39
N THR A 179 0.86 15.75 10.95
CA THR A 179 0.92 14.92 9.75
C THR A 179 1.73 13.67 10.04
N TYR A 180 1.09 12.50 9.90
CA TYR A 180 1.71 11.20 10.13
C TYR A 180 1.81 10.41 8.83
N GLY A 181 2.94 9.75 8.62
CA GLY A 181 3.20 8.86 7.49
C GLY A 181 3.34 7.41 7.95
N PHE A 182 2.67 6.49 7.27
CA PHE A 182 2.70 5.06 7.54
C PHE A 182 3.19 4.33 6.29
N LEU A 183 4.14 3.42 6.46
CA LEU A 183 4.74 2.67 5.36
C LEU A 183 4.01 1.35 5.15
N GLY A 184 3.64 1.06 3.91
CA GLY A 184 2.82 -0.08 3.53
C GLY A 184 3.51 -1.02 2.58
N GLU A 185 3.35 -2.32 2.81
CA GLU A 185 3.64 -3.38 1.84
C GLU A 185 2.34 -3.81 1.14
N ILE A 186 2.39 -4.03 -0.17
CA ILE A 186 1.23 -4.42 -0.96
C ILE A 186 1.54 -5.68 -1.77
N GLU A 187 0.82 -6.76 -1.51
CA GLU A 187 1.04 -8.05 -2.19
C GLU A 187 -0.21 -8.52 -2.91
N GLY A 188 -0.20 -8.36 -4.23
CA GLY A 188 -1.25 -8.88 -5.10
C GLY A 188 -1.23 -10.41 -5.17
N ARG A 189 -0.47 -10.94 -6.12
CA ARG A 189 -0.37 -12.38 -6.42
C ARG A 189 0.04 -13.24 -5.22
N ARG A 190 0.81 -12.66 -4.29
CA ARG A 190 1.44 -13.37 -3.17
C ARG A 190 0.93 -12.87 -1.82
N GLY A 191 -0.30 -12.35 -1.73
CA GLY A 191 -0.86 -11.83 -0.47
C GLY A 191 -0.77 -12.81 0.69
N VAL A 192 -0.91 -14.12 0.44
CA VAL A 192 -0.73 -15.17 1.48
C VAL A 192 0.67 -15.19 2.11
N ASN A 193 1.70 -14.68 1.43
CA ASN A 193 3.05 -14.63 1.98
C ASN A 193 3.17 -13.61 3.12
N LEU A 194 2.30 -12.59 3.17
CA LEU A 194 2.26 -11.64 4.28
C LEU A 194 2.00 -12.32 5.63
N PHE A 195 1.49 -13.55 5.66
CA PHE A 195 1.31 -14.34 6.89
C PHE A 195 2.56 -15.11 7.31
N ARG A 196 3.57 -15.23 6.45
CA ARG A 196 4.80 -15.98 6.73
C ARG A 196 5.81 -15.09 7.44
N GLU A 197 6.43 -15.59 8.50
CA GLU A 197 7.55 -14.92 9.18
C GLU A 197 8.67 -14.52 8.21
N SER A 198 9.01 -15.42 7.29
CA SER A 198 10.08 -15.20 6.32
C SER A 198 9.86 -14.03 5.37
N TYR A 199 8.61 -13.57 5.19
CA TYR A 199 8.31 -12.36 4.43
C TYR A 199 8.84 -11.10 5.15
N TRP A 200 8.73 -11.09 6.48
CA TRP A 200 9.05 -9.93 7.32
C TRP A 200 10.49 -9.94 7.86
N ALA A 201 11.21 -11.05 7.69
CA ALA A 201 12.61 -11.18 8.11
C ALA A 201 13.58 -10.22 7.39
N GLY A 202 13.21 -9.72 6.20
CA GLY A 202 14.03 -8.81 5.40
C GLY A 202 13.86 -7.32 5.72
N GLU A 203 14.39 -6.47 4.82
CA GLU A 203 14.31 -5.01 4.91
C GLU A 203 12.88 -4.47 4.97
N LYS A 204 11.93 -5.10 4.25
CA LYS A 204 10.51 -4.69 4.23
C LYS A 204 9.91 -4.64 5.63
N GLY A 205 10.15 -5.67 6.42
CA GLY A 205 9.67 -5.73 7.79
C GLY A 205 10.27 -4.66 8.69
N LYS A 206 11.46 -4.09 8.40
CA LYS A 206 12.11 -3.05 9.23
C LYS A 206 11.29 -1.78 9.39
N TYR A 207 10.53 -1.43 8.36
CA TYR A 207 9.91 -0.11 8.29
C TYR A 207 8.40 -0.16 8.09
N ALA A 208 7.87 -1.24 7.51
CA ALA A 208 6.45 -1.40 7.25
C ALA A 208 5.63 -1.34 8.55
N THR A 209 4.64 -0.46 8.57
CA THR A 209 3.64 -0.35 9.64
C THR A 209 2.33 -1.00 9.25
N PHE A 210 2.04 -1.14 7.95
CA PHE A 210 0.93 -1.93 7.46
C PHE A 210 1.26 -2.80 6.26
N ALA A 211 0.38 -3.76 5.99
CA ALA A 211 0.44 -4.61 4.81
C ALA A 211 -0.97 -4.80 4.25
N ILE A 212 -1.13 -4.85 2.93
CA ILE A 212 -2.39 -5.24 2.27
C ILE A 212 -2.11 -6.34 1.25
N GLY A 213 -2.88 -7.41 1.30
CA GLY A 213 -2.79 -8.47 0.31
C GLY A 213 -4.12 -9.07 -0.04
N ILE A 214 -4.19 -9.60 -1.26
CA ILE A 214 -5.34 -10.36 -1.77
C ILE A 214 -5.07 -11.87 -1.64
N SER A 215 -6.12 -12.62 -1.32
CA SER A 215 -6.11 -14.08 -1.37
C SER A 215 -7.38 -14.56 -2.05
N ASP A 216 -7.25 -15.60 -2.86
CA ASP A 216 -8.32 -16.39 -3.47
C ASP A 216 -8.79 -17.54 -2.57
N LYS A 217 -8.32 -17.57 -1.32
CA LYS A 217 -8.57 -18.65 -0.37
C LYS A 217 -9.52 -18.16 0.71
N ASN A 218 -10.63 -18.86 0.87
CA ASN A 218 -11.58 -18.63 1.97
C ASN A 218 -11.05 -19.08 3.33
N ASN A 219 -9.91 -19.80 3.34
CA ASN A 219 -9.23 -20.27 4.53
C ASN A 219 -7.77 -19.83 4.47
N LEU A 220 -7.36 -19.03 5.45
CA LEU A 220 -5.98 -18.62 5.64
C LEU A 220 -5.40 -19.40 6.81
N ARG A 221 -4.18 -19.89 6.65
CA ARG A 221 -3.43 -20.48 7.75
C ARG A 221 -2.45 -19.44 8.26
N ILE A 222 -2.68 -18.97 9.48
CA ILE A 222 -1.77 -18.10 10.22
C ILE A 222 -1.17 -18.95 11.33
N ASN A 223 0.12 -19.25 11.24
CA ASN A 223 0.79 -20.18 12.16
C ASN A 223 0.09 -21.56 12.18
N ASN A 224 -0.38 -21.99 13.36
CA ASN A 224 -1.12 -23.22 13.57
C ASN A 224 -2.65 -23.03 13.54
N GLU A 225 -3.13 -21.81 13.35
CA GLU A 225 -4.56 -21.49 13.32
C GLU A 225 -5.06 -21.38 11.88
N GLN A 226 -6.22 -22.00 11.63
CA GLN A 226 -6.96 -21.82 10.41
C GLN A 226 -8.02 -20.76 10.63
N ILE A 227 -7.97 -19.69 9.84
CA ILE A 227 -8.89 -18.57 9.93
C ILE A 227 -9.77 -18.60 8.69
N GLN A 228 -11.07 -18.73 8.93
CA GLN A 228 -12.07 -18.65 7.90
C GLN A 228 -12.34 -17.17 7.60
N ILE A 229 -12.19 -16.79 6.33
CA ILE A 229 -12.59 -15.48 5.84
C ILE A 229 -14.09 -15.54 5.61
N SER A 230 -14.88 -14.95 6.51
CA SER A 230 -16.35 -14.91 6.43
C SER A 230 -16.90 -13.63 5.80
N ASN A 231 -16.07 -12.60 5.72
CA ASN A 231 -16.42 -11.30 5.19
C ASN A 231 -15.51 -10.97 4.01
N ASN A 232 -15.91 -9.96 3.25
CA ASN A 232 -14.97 -9.27 2.39
C ASN A 232 -13.82 -8.78 3.32
N ILE A 233 -14.01 -7.85 4.28
CA ILE A 233 -12.84 -7.33 5.03
C ILE A 233 -12.44 -8.32 6.11
N THR A 234 -11.15 -8.67 6.21
CA THR A 234 -10.60 -9.28 7.43
C THR A 234 -9.32 -8.60 7.87
N ILE A 235 -9.38 -7.90 9.02
CA ILE A 235 -8.22 -7.18 9.55
C ILE A 235 -7.60 -7.97 10.69
N PHE A 236 -6.29 -8.18 10.58
CA PHE A 236 -5.50 -8.83 11.61
C PHE A 236 -4.67 -7.80 12.35
N ASN A 237 -4.65 -7.93 13.66
CA ASN A 237 -3.72 -7.19 14.49
C ASN A 237 -2.73 -8.18 15.08
N ASP A 238 -1.48 -8.16 14.63
CA ASP A 238 -0.42 -9.01 15.17
C ASP A 238 0.45 -8.28 16.21
N ILE A 239 0.05 -7.07 16.63
CA ILE A 239 0.74 -6.30 17.66
C ILE A 239 0.70 -7.11 18.96
N GLY A 240 1.82 -7.75 19.27
CA GLY A 240 2.00 -8.54 20.49
C GLY A 240 1.82 -10.06 20.34
N VAL A 241 1.54 -10.59 19.14
CA VAL A 241 1.51 -12.05 18.94
C VAL A 241 2.95 -12.58 18.92
N ARG A 242 3.28 -13.46 19.89
CA ARG A 242 4.54 -14.21 19.89
C ARG A 242 4.52 -15.19 18.71
N LEU A 243 5.15 -14.78 17.62
CA LEU A 243 5.70 -15.72 16.65
C LEU A 243 6.90 -16.40 17.31
N GLU A 244 6.99 -17.73 17.24
CA GLU A 244 7.92 -18.55 18.05
C GLU A 244 9.41 -18.16 17.87
N ASN A 245 9.74 -17.33 16.86
CA ASN A 245 11.11 -16.92 16.53
C ASN A 245 11.37 -15.39 16.47
N GLY A 246 10.54 -14.55 17.09
CA GLY A 246 10.89 -13.12 17.32
C GLY A 246 10.04 -12.12 16.55
N LYS A 247 9.50 -11.14 17.30
CA LYS A 247 8.33 -10.30 16.98
C LYS A 247 8.52 -9.32 15.81
N TYR A 248 7.42 -9.06 15.08
CA TYR A 248 7.23 -7.91 14.20
C TYR A 248 5.93 -7.17 14.58
N PRO A 249 5.95 -5.90 15.04
CA PRO A 249 4.76 -5.09 15.18
C PRO A 249 4.43 -4.53 13.79
N THR A 250 3.57 -5.21 13.05
CA THR A 250 3.14 -4.74 11.73
C THR A 250 1.64 -4.93 11.65
N LEU A 251 0.85 -3.86 11.72
CA LEU A 251 -0.59 -3.99 11.55
C LEU A 251 -0.90 -4.57 10.15
N ARG A 252 -1.19 -5.87 10.07
CA ARG A 252 -1.45 -6.53 8.78
C ARG A 252 -2.92 -6.38 8.42
N LEU A 253 -3.24 -5.42 7.56
CA LEU A 253 -4.60 -5.16 7.11
C LEU A 253 -4.91 -5.97 5.84
N PHE A 254 -5.69 -7.05 5.94
CA PHE A 254 -6.04 -7.82 4.74
C PHE A 254 -7.41 -7.40 4.16
N TYR A 255 -7.43 -7.09 2.87
CA TYR A 255 -8.62 -6.88 2.03
C TYR A 255 -8.24 -7.25 0.58
N VAL A 256 -8.96 -7.98 -0.28
CA VAL A 256 -10.22 -8.74 -0.23
C VAL A 256 -10.37 -9.58 -1.48
N GLN A 257 -11.14 -10.68 -1.38
CA GLN A 257 -11.71 -11.33 -2.56
C GLN A 257 -12.64 -10.35 -3.29
N ILE A 258 -12.17 -9.83 -4.42
CA ILE A 258 -13.03 -9.12 -5.36
C ILE A 258 -13.99 -10.16 -5.91
N ASP A 259 -15.23 -10.18 -5.42
CA ASP A 259 -16.30 -10.90 -6.10
C ASP A 259 -16.49 -10.23 -7.46
N ILE A 260 -15.86 -10.83 -8.46
CA ILE A 260 -16.20 -10.61 -9.86
C ILE A 260 -17.53 -11.33 -10.05
N VAL A 261 -18.63 -10.59 -9.87
CA VAL A 261 -19.95 -11.03 -10.35
C VAL A 261 -19.93 -11.06 -11.87
#